data_AF-A0A084JHS9-F1
#
_entry.id   AF-A0A084JHS9-F1
#
_cell.length_a   1.000
_cell.length_b   1.000
_cell.length_c   1.000
_cell.angle_alpha   90.00
_cell.angle_beta   90.00
_cell.angle_gamma   90.00
#
_symmetry.space_group_name_H-M   'P 1'
#
loop_
_entity.id
_entity.type
_entity.pdbx_description
1 polymer ?
#
loop_
_entity_poly.entity_id
_entity_poly.type
_entity_poly.pdbx_seq_one_letter_code
_entity_poly.pdbx_strand_id
1 'polypeptide(L)'
;MHITEREIRGKYRYSNLSYVFDVYMECEYRANLTQEEYDGLLPGEFRFDYKSWGYRLGFTKAQMERAIKELTTENIVIIQVEKGKKGSSSKYFLARFKDDFEKNNKKHNEKNNKRTINVENTSVEGNQEEQKENNNKNKKRHSSRYNNLDIESNNIYSHWNSKKIIRHKELSEEMKKAINKALKKYSEDEIIQAINTYDEILKSDFFFNYKWSLTDFLNRKNGISTFTEEGSNKANYDTWNSKQNINVSESSYRIF
;
A
#
# COMPACT_ATOMS: atom_id res chain seq x y z
N MET A 1 -17.06 12.31 10.13
CA MET A 1 -15.76 11.86 10.66
C MET A 1 -15.49 10.45 10.16
N HIS A 2 -14.52 10.28 9.28
CA HIS A 2 -14.17 8.98 8.67
C HIS A 2 -13.54 8.04 9.71
N ILE A 3 -13.54 6.71 9.49
CA ILE A 3 -12.96 5.74 10.44
C ILE A 3 -11.47 6.01 10.68
N THR A 4 -10.71 6.23 9.60
CA THR A 4 -9.29 6.63 9.64
C THR A 4 -9.07 7.92 10.43
N GLU A 5 -9.95 8.92 10.26
CA GLU A 5 -9.84 10.19 10.99
C GLU A 5 -10.03 9.97 12.49
N ARG A 6 -10.95 9.08 12.90
CA ARG A 6 -11.16 8.72 14.31
C ARG A 6 -9.93 8.01 14.89
N GLU A 7 -9.32 7.10 14.15
CA GLU A 7 -8.10 6.38 14.57
C GLU A 7 -6.92 7.33 14.75
N ILE A 8 -6.65 8.19 13.75
CA ILE A 8 -5.58 9.18 13.82
C ILE A 8 -5.84 10.18 14.95
N ARG A 9 -7.09 10.64 15.12
CA ARG A 9 -7.46 11.51 16.24
C ARG A 9 -7.23 10.82 17.58
N GLY A 10 -7.69 9.58 17.75
CA GLY A 10 -7.54 8.82 19.00
C GLY A 10 -6.08 8.63 19.38
N LYS A 11 -5.21 8.34 18.40
CA LYS A 11 -3.79 8.09 18.62
C LYS A 11 -2.98 9.36 18.90
N TYR A 12 -3.27 10.45 18.19
CA TYR A 12 -2.39 11.63 18.20
C TYR A 12 -2.95 12.85 18.92
N ARG A 13 -4.26 13.10 18.90
CA ARG A 13 -4.84 14.38 19.34
C ARG A 13 -4.48 14.76 20.77
N TYR A 14 -4.39 13.76 21.66
CA TYR A 14 -4.14 13.95 23.08
C TYR A 14 -2.75 13.42 23.51
N SER A 15 -1.84 13.22 22.55
CA SER A 15 -0.45 12.82 22.83
C SER A 15 0.52 13.98 22.62
N ASN A 16 1.80 13.74 22.94
CA ASN A 16 2.91 14.65 22.62
C ASN A 16 3.16 14.82 21.11
N LEU A 17 2.42 14.10 20.28
CA LEU A 17 2.45 14.13 18.83
C LEU A 17 1.15 14.70 18.24
N SER A 18 0.47 15.60 18.96
CA SER A 18 -0.76 16.24 18.51
C SER A 18 -0.65 16.90 17.13
N TYR A 19 0.52 17.45 16.80
CA TYR A 19 0.82 18.03 15.48
C TYR A 19 0.69 17.02 14.33
N VAL A 20 0.81 15.71 14.58
CA VAL A 20 0.59 14.68 13.56
C VAL A 20 -0.87 14.64 13.14
N PHE A 21 -1.81 14.81 14.08
CA PHE A 21 -3.23 14.93 13.78
C PHE A 21 -3.49 16.19 12.96
N ASP A 22 -2.93 17.33 13.35
CA ASP A 22 -3.12 18.59 12.64
C ASP A 22 -2.57 18.54 11.20
N VAL A 23 -1.41 17.89 10.99
CA VAL A 23 -0.86 17.63 9.66
C VAL A 23 -1.77 16.71 8.84
N TYR A 24 -2.34 15.66 9.44
CA TYR A 24 -3.30 14.80 8.76
C TYR A 24 -4.56 15.55 8.33
N MET A 25 -5.10 16.43 9.19
CA MET A 25 -6.25 17.26 8.83
C MET A 25 -5.93 18.22 7.67
N GLU A 26 -4.72 18.76 7.61
CA GLU A 26 -4.27 19.58 6.48
C GLU A 26 -4.14 18.75 5.19
N CYS A 27 -3.76 17.46 5.26
CA CYS A 27 -3.79 16.54 4.13
C CYS A 27 -5.22 16.34 3.61
N GLU A 28 -6.18 16.07 4.51
CA GLU A 28 -7.61 15.92 4.17
C GLU A 28 -8.17 17.19 3.52
N TYR A 29 -7.82 18.36 4.05
CA TYR A 29 -8.26 19.65 3.53
C TYR A 29 -7.71 19.95 2.12
N ARG A 30 -6.49 19.51 1.81
CA ARG A 30 -5.80 19.81 0.53
C ARG A 30 -5.96 18.75 -0.54
N ALA A 31 -6.47 17.58 -0.20
CA ALA A 31 -6.73 16.55 -1.18
C ALA A 31 -7.79 16.99 -2.18
N ASN A 32 -7.62 16.61 -3.44
CA ASN A 32 -8.67 16.75 -4.42
C ASN A 32 -9.82 15.80 -4.06
N LEU A 33 -10.91 16.32 -3.49
CA LEU A 33 -12.07 15.52 -3.10
C LEU A 33 -13.09 15.36 -4.23
N THR A 34 -12.82 15.89 -5.42
CA THR A 34 -13.71 15.76 -6.58
C THR A 34 -13.58 14.39 -7.25
N GLN A 35 -14.50 14.05 -8.14
CA GLN A 35 -14.49 12.78 -8.87
C GLN A 35 -13.54 12.79 -10.09
N GLU A 36 -13.04 13.97 -10.47
CA GLU A 36 -12.22 14.17 -11.67
C GLU A 36 -10.86 14.77 -11.30
N GLU A 37 -9.96 14.83 -12.27
CA GLU A 37 -8.69 15.53 -12.10
C GLU A 37 -8.93 17.04 -11.95
N TYR A 38 -8.35 17.64 -10.92
CA TYR A 38 -8.42 19.07 -10.66
C TYR A 38 -7.04 19.59 -10.31
N ASP A 39 -6.58 20.65 -10.98
CA ASP A 39 -5.26 21.27 -10.76
C ASP A 39 -4.05 20.29 -10.86
N GLY A 40 -4.15 19.33 -11.79
CA GLY A 40 -3.13 18.31 -11.99
C GLY A 40 -3.04 17.28 -10.86
N LEU A 41 -4.09 17.19 -10.03
CA LEU A 41 -4.25 16.24 -8.93
C LEU A 41 -5.43 15.32 -9.24
N LEU A 42 -5.19 14.01 -9.19
CA LEU A 42 -6.25 13.02 -9.25
C LEU A 42 -7.08 13.03 -7.94
N PRO A 43 -8.30 12.47 -7.93
CA PRO A 43 -9.08 12.31 -6.70
C PRO A 43 -8.24 11.68 -5.59
N GLY A 44 -8.24 12.29 -4.40
CA GLY A 44 -7.45 11.87 -3.24
C GLY A 44 -6.00 12.39 -3.21
N GLU A 45 -5.49 13.00 -4.28
CA GLU A 45 -4.12 13.53 -4.33
C GLU A 45 -4.01 14.96 -3.76
N PHE A 46 -2.85 15.27 -3.16
CA PHE A 46 -2.49 16.61 -2.70
C PHE A 46 -1.00 16.91 -2.87
N ARG A 47 -0.66 18.20 -2.90
CA ARG A 47 0.74 18.69 -2.92
C ARG A 47 1.22 19.02 -1.51
N PHE A 48 2.44 18.61 -1.20
CA PHE A 48 3.08 18.85 0.07
C PHE A 48 4.47 19.46 -0.10
N ASP A 49 4.74 20.49 0.67
CA ASP A 49 6.07 21.08 0.82
C ASP A 49 6.31 21.53 2.26
N TYR A 50 7.49 21.21 2.78
CA TYR A 50 7.83 21.46 4.20
C TYR A 50 7.78 22.93 4.58
N LYS A 51 8.19 23.82 3.68
CA LYS A 51 8.33 25.26 3.99
C LYS A 51 6.96 25.91 4.15
N SER A 52 6.06 25.74 3.18
CA SER A 52 4.75 26.39 3.19
C SER A 52 3.85 25.79 4.26
N TRP A 53 3.90 24.47 4.45
CA TRP A 53 3.10 23.82 5.49
C TRP A 53 3.61 24.14 6.90
N GLY A 54 4.93 24.15 7.12
CA GLY A 54 5.50 24.54 8.41
C GLY A 54 5.12 25.97 8.81
N TYR A 55 5.14 26.91 7.86
CA TYR A 55 4.67 28.28 8.10
C TYR A 55 3.17 28.33 8.42
N ARG A 56 2.33 27.64 7.64
CA ARG A 56 0.87 27.65 7.82
C ARG A 56 0.41 27.03 9.14
N LEU A 57 1.01 25.89 9.51
CA LEU A 57 0.62 25.14 10.69
C LEU A 57 1.37 25.58 11.96
N GLY A 58 2.40 26.43 11.82
CA GLY A 58 3.24 26.84 12.95
C GLY A 58 4.15 25.71 13.46
N PHE A 59 4.53 24.76 12.60
CA PHE A 59 5.33 23.60 12.98
C PHE A 59 6.76 23.68 12.41
N THR A 60 7.71 23.20 13.20
CA THR A 60 9.10 23.08 12.79
C THR A 60 9.26 22.04 11.68
N LYS A 61 10.33 22.13 10.89
CA LYS A 61 10.65 21.14 9.86
C LYS A 61 10.75 19.72 10.44
N ALA A 62 11.34 19.57 11.63
CA ALA A 62 11.46 18.28 12.30
C ALA A 62 10.11 17.68 12.70
N GLN A 63 9.18 18.50 13.20
CA GLN A 63 7.80 18.06 13.47
C GLN A 63 7.10 17.63 12.19
N MET A 64 7.25 18.39 11.10
CA MET A 64 6.67 18.04 9.81
C MET A 64 7.25 16.72 9.26
N GLU A 65 8.57 16.54 9.31
CA GLU A 65 9.24 15.29 8.88
C GLU A 65 8.76 14.10 9.69
N ARG A 66 8.64 14.27 11.02
CA ARG A 66 8.10 13.22 11.89
C ARG A 66 6.64 12.92 11.58
N ALA A 67 5.81 13.94 11.39
CA ALA A 67 4.40 13.75 11.07
C ALA A 67 4.20 13.02 9.75
N ILE A 68 4.91 13.43 8.69
CA ILE A 68 4.84 12.74 7.40
C ILE A 68 5.27 11.28 7.56
N LYS A 69 6.36 11.00 8.27
CA LYS A 69 6.82 9.62 8.53
C LYS A 69 5.75 8.77 9.26
N GLU A 70 5.13 9.32 10.30
CA GLU A 70 4.08 8.64 11.07
C GLU A 70 2.86 8.34 10.18
N LEU A 71 2.49 9.27 9.31
CA LEU A 71 1.35 9.13 8.40
C LEU A 71 1.65 8.22 7.19
N THR A 72 2.89 8.12 6.72
CA THR A 72 3.27 7.29 5.56
C THR A 72 3.70 5.88 5.92
N THR A 73 4.43 5.72 7.02
CA THR A 73 5.17 4.48 7.30
C THR A 73 4.62 3.74 8.50
N GLU A 74 4.03 4.45 9.46
CA GLU A 74 3.56 3.85 10.70
C GLU A 74 2.06 3.55 10.67
N ASN A 75 1.24 4.48 10.15
CA ASN A 75 -0.21 4.27 9.99
C ASN A 75 -0.64 4.09 8.53
N ILE A 76 0.22 4.42 7.56
CA ILE A 76 -0.03 4.30 6.11
C ILE A 76 -1.38 4.90 5.71
N VAL A 77 -1.66 6.12 6.17
CA VAL A 77 -2.90 6.87 5.84
C VAL A 77 -2.70 7.83 4.67
N ILE A 78 -1.45 8.14 4.34
CA ILE A 78 -1.05 8.86 3.11
C ILE A 78 0.08 8.12 2.41
N ILE A 79 0.12 8.20 1.09
CA ILE A 79 1.10 7.51 0.24
C ILE A 79 1.79 8.53 -0.65
N GLN A 80 3.12 8.51 -0.71
CA GLN A 80 3.86 9.39 -1.61
C GLN A 80 3.75 8.88 -3.05
N VAL A 81 3.15 9.68 -3.93
CA VAL A 81 2.99 9.36 -5.35
C VAL A 81 4.14 9.90 -6.18
N GLU A 82 4.60 11.11 -5.84
CA GLU A 82 5.68 11.77 -6.57
C GLU A 82 6.61 12.48 -5.59
N LYS A 83 7.91 12.20 -5.69
CA LYS A 83 8.93 12.90 -4.90
C LYS A 83 9.32 14.20 -5.59
N GLY A 84 9.08 15.31 -4.91
CA GLY A 84 9.49 16.64 -5.37
C GLY A 84 11.01 16.78 -5.44
N LYS A 85 11.49 17.54 -6.42
CA LYS A 85 12.89 18.00 -6.51
C LYS A 85 13.11 19.19 -5.57
N LYS A 86 14.37 19.63 -5.42
CA LYS A 86 14.71 20.84 -4.64
C LYS A 86 13.91 22.04 -5.17
N GLY A 87 13.07 22.63 -4.31
CA GLY A 87 12.19 23.75 -4.67
C GLY A 87 10.83 23.35 -5.26
N SER A 88 10.53 22.06 -5.39
CA SER A 88 9.25 21.55 -5.86
C SER A 88 8.51 20.79 -4.75
N SER A 89 7.18 20.90 -4.74
CA SER A 89 6.34 20.11 -3.84
C SER A 89 6.38 18.62 -4.22
N SER A 90 6.31 17.75 -3.22
CA SER A 90 5.98 16.33 -3.44
C SER A 90 4.48 16.16 -3.62
N LYS A 91 4.06 15.08 -4.25
CA LYS A 91 2.67 14.68 -4.37
C LYS A 91 2.38 13.46 -3.49
N TYR A 92 1.27 13.50 -2.77
CA TYR A 92 0.78 12.42 -1.92
C TYR A 92 -0.67 12.08 -2.26
N PHE A 93 -1.12 10.93 -1.80
CA PHE A 93 -2.47 10.40 -1.97
C PHE A 93 -3.03 9.92 -0.64
N LEU A 94 -4.31 10.20 -0.36
CA LEU A 94 -5.02 9.70 0.82
C LEU A 94 -5.40 8.23 0.65
N ALA A 95 -4.88 7.35 1.50
CA ALA A 95 -5.09 5.90 1.37
C ALA A 95 -6.57 5.49 1.37
N ARG A 96 -7.44 6.22 2.08
CA ARG A 96 -8.89 5.95 2.11
C ARG A 96 -9.59 6.05 0.74
N PHE A 97 -8.98 6.75 -0.22
CA PHE A 97 -9.53 6.82 -1.58
C PHE A 97 -9.24 5.56 -2.41
N LYS A 98 -8.40 4.62 -1.92
CA LYS A 98 -8.20 3.32 -2.59
C LYS A 98 -9.50 2.53 -2.68
N ASP A 99 -10.25 2.44 -1.59
CA ASP A 99 -11.49 1.67 -1.50
C ASP A 99 -12.58 2.19 -2.46
N ASP A 100 -12.66 3.52 -2.62
CA ASP A 100 -13.59 4.18 -3.54
C ASP A 100 -13.18 3.96 -5.00
N PHE A 101 -11.89 3.86 -5.29
CA PHE A 101 -11.35 3.56 -6.62
C PHE A 101 -11.68 2.12 -7.06
N GLU A 102 -11.57 1.14 -6.16
CA GLU A 102 -11.89 -0.25 -6.44
C GLU A 102 -13.39 -0.49 -6.63
N LYS A 103 -14.23 0.13 -5.81
CA LYS A 103 -15.70 0.06 -5.94
C LYS A 103 -16.20 0.69 -7.24
N ASN A 104 -15.60 1.80 -7.67
CA ASN A 104 -15.96 2.47 -8.92
C ASN A 104 -15.50 1.68 -10.16
N ASN A 105 -14.33 1.04 -10.12
CA ASN A 105 -13.87 0.16 -11.21
C ASN A 105 -14.74 -1.11 -11.35
N LYS A 106 -15.24 -1.70 -10.25
CA LYS A 106 -16.21 -2.81 -10.29
C LYS A 106 -17.53 -2.41 -10.96
N LYS A 107 -18.11 -1.26 -10.59
CA LYS A 107 -19.35 -0.75 -11.22
C LYS A 107 -19.19 -0.43 -12.71
N HIS A 108 -18.02 0.06 -13.12
CA HIS A 108 -17.78 0.39 -14.53
C HIS A 108 -17.58 -0.87 -15.41
N ASN A 109 -17.04 -1.95 -14.83
CA ASN A 109 -16.91 -3.25 -15.52
C ASN A 109 -18.26 -3.99 -15.66
N GLU A 110 -19.16 -3.89 -14.68
CA GLU A 110 -20.52 -4.47 -14.79
C GLU A 110 -21.40 -3.75 -15.84
N LYS A 111 -21.28 -2.41 -15.95
CA LYS A 111 -22.02 -1.65 -16.97
C LYS A 111 -21.51 -1.91 -18.39
N ASN A 112 -20.21 -2.18 -18.55
CA ASN A 112 -19.63 -2.52 -19.84
C ASN A 112 -20.00 -3.95 -20.28
N ASN A 113 -19.98 -4.94 -19.37
CA ASN A 113 -20.39 -6.32 -19.68
C ASN A 113 -21.90 -6.46 -20.03
N LYS A 114 -22.76 -5.56 -19.57
CA LYS A 114 -24.19 -5.53 -19.98
C LYS A 114 -24.44 -4.92 -21.36
N ARG A 115 -23.51 -4.14 -21.90
CA ARG A 115 -23.65 -3.52 -23.24
C ARG A 115 -23.08 -4.40 -24.36
N THR A 116 -22.10 -5.26 -24.08
CA THR A 116 -21.47 -6.12 -25.08
C THR A 116 -22.29 -7.35 -25.47
N ILE A 117 -23.28 -7.77 -24.66
CA ILE A 117 -24.10 -8.96 -24.95
C ILE A 117 -25.22 -8.68 -25.98
N ASN A 118 -25.56 -7.42 -26.24
CA ASN A 118 -26.71 -7.07 -27.09
C ASN A 118 -26.38 -6.73 -28.56
N VAL A 119 -25.12 -6.88 -29.03
CA VAL A 119 -24.73 -6.45 -30.39
C VAL A 119 -23.94 -7.52 -31.17
N GLU A 120 -24.15 -8.80 -30.88
CA GLU A 120 -23.68 -9.89 -31.76
C GLU A 120 -24.88 -10.63 -32.33
N ASN A 121 -25.53 -9.98 -33.30
CA ASN A 121 -26.26 -10.62 -34.40
C ASN A 121 -26.57 -9.52 -35.42
N THR A 122 -25.72 -9.36 -36.42
CA THR A 122 -26.07 -9.32 -37.86
C THR A 122 -24.78 -9.13 -38.66
N SER A 123 -24.52 -10.09 -39.52
CA SER A 123 -23.50 -10.20 -40.56
C SER A 123 -23.49 -9.06 -41.60
N VAL A 124 -22.33 -8.76 -42.21
CA VAL A 124 -22.00 -8.89 -43.66
C VAL A 124 -20.76 -8.05 -44.02
N GLU A 125 -20.02 -8.59 -44.99
CA GLU A 125 -18.67 -8.33 -45.55
C GLU A 125 -18.40 -6.96 -46.23
N GLY A 126 -17.11 -6.64 -46.45
CA GLY A 126 -16.68 -5.84 -47.63
C GLY A 126 -15.50 -4.85 -47.50
N ASN A 127 -14.28 -5.30 -47.83
CA ASN A 127 -13.06 -4.69 -48.42
C ASN A 127 -12.60 -3.20 -48.27
N GLN A 128 -11.27 -3.11 -48.07
CA GLN A 128 -10.20 -2.14 -48.43
C GLN A 128 -10.57 -0.91 -49.31
N GLU A 129 -10.01 0.31 -49.18
CA GLU A 129 -8.58 0.68 -49.23
C GLU A 129 -8.34 2.17 -48.82
N GLU A 130 -7.06 2.54 -48.63
CA GLU A 130 -6.53 3.75 -47.96
C GLU A 130 -6.74 5.12 -48.66
N GLN A 131 -6.72 6.21 -47.87
CA GLN A 131 -5.84 7.38 -48.12
C GLN A 131 -5.57 8.19 -46.85
N LYS A 132 -4.28 8.46 -46.62
CA LYS A 132 -3.68 9.21 -45.50
C LYS A 132 -3.78 10.71 -45.75
N GLU A 133 -4.07 11.48 -44.69
CA GLU A 133 -3.19 12.62 -44.36
C GLU A 133 -3.29 13.03 -42.89
N ASN A 134 -2.14 13.48 -42.39
CA ASN A 134 -1.77 13.52 -40.99
C ASN A 134 -2.37 14.71 -40.22
N ASN A 135 -2.68 14.51 -38.94
CA ASN A 135 -2.20 15.46 -37.94
C ASN A 135 -1.90 14.79 -36.59
N ASN A 136 -0.62 14.86 -36.27
CA ASN A 136 0.06 14.29 -35.12
C ASN A 136 -0.28 15.09 -33.86
N LYS A 137 -0.77 14.43 -32.80
CA LYS A 137 -0.45 14.78 -31.42
C LYS A 137 -0.66 13.56 -30.51
N ASN A 138 0.47 12.94 -30.21
CA ASN A 138 0.66 11.85 -29.25
C ASN A 138 -0.18 12.01 -27.98
N LYS A 139 -1.29 11.29 -27.88
CA LYS A 139 -1.90 10.91 -26.60
C LYS A 139 -1.36 9.52 -26.25
N LYS A 140 -0.18 9.49 -25.64
CA LYS A 140 0.38 8.26 -25.06
C LYS A 140 -0.50 7.93 -23.85
N ARG A 141 -1.53 7.11 -24.06
CA ARG A 141 -2.33 6.47 -23.02
C ARG A 141 -1.38 5.59 -22.20
N HIS A 142 -0.72 6.16 -21.20
CA HIS A 142 -0.03 5.38 -20.19
C HIS A 142 -1.10 4.74 -19.30
N SER A 143 -1.41 3.51 -19.67
CA SER A 143 -2.19 2.50 -18.95
C SER A 143 -2.02 2.60 -17.42
N SER A 144 -3.16 2.70 -16.73
CA SER A 144 -3.37 2.67 -15.27
C SER A 144 -2.74 1.47 -14.54
N ARG A 145 -2.24 0.48 -15.28
CA ARG A 145 -1.59 -0.71 -14.72
C ARG A 145 -0.22 -0.43 -14.12
N TYR A 146 0.51 0.57 -14.62
CA TYR A 146 1.86 0.89 -14.12
C TYR A 146 1.83 1.63 -12.77
N ASN A 147 0.78 2.41 -12.50
CA ASN A 147 0.67 3.17 -11.24
C ASN A 147 0.24 2.26 -10.08
N ASN A 148 -0.64 1.28 -10.33
CA ASN A 148 -1.09 0.37 -9.28
C ASN A 148 0.04 -0.58 -8.83
N LEU A 149 0.77 -1.17 -9.79
CA LEU A 149 1.89 -2.07 -9.50
C LEU A 149 3.02 -1.41 -8.70
N ASP A 150 3.26 -0.11 -8.93
CA ASP A 150 4.25 0.67 -8.18
C ASP A 150 3.78 0.96 -6.75
N ILE A 151 2.47 1.16 -6.55
CA ILE A 151 1.86 1.35 -5.22
C ILE A 151 1.90 0.04 -4.42
N GLU A 152 1.47 -1.08 -4.98
CA GLU A 152 1.54 -2.41 -4.34
C GLU A 152 3.00 -2.76 -3.98
N SER A 153 3.94 -2.50 -4.91
CA SER A 153 5.37 -2.70 -4.68
C SER A 153 5.92 -1.85 -3.53
N ASN A 154 5.54 -0.57 -3.48
CA ASN A 154 5.97 0.32 -2.41
C ASN A 154 5.38 -0.09 -1.05
N ASN A 155 4.11 -0.50 -1.00
CA ASN A 155 3.48 -0.93 0.25
C ASN A 155 4.15 -2.18 0.82
N ILE A 156 4.36 -3.21 0.00
CA ILE A 156 5.04 -4.46 0.42
C ILE A 156 6.46 -4.17 0.90
N TYR A 157 7.20 -3.32 0.17
CA TYR A 157 8.55 -2.91 0.56
C TYR A 157 8.58 -2.15 1.89
N SER A 158 7.70 -1.16 2.05
CA SER A 158 7.60 -0.36 3.26
C SER A 158 7.20 -1.23 4.46
N HIS A 159 6.26 -2.14 4.27
CA HIS A 159 5.83 -3.08 5.30
C HIS A 159 6.98 -3.98 5.75
N TRP A 160 7.72 -4.58 4.82
CA TRP A 160 8.92 -5.36 5.12
C TRP A 160 9.95 -4.57 5.94
N ASN A 161 10.25 -3.35 5.50
CA ASN A 161 11.20 -2.48 6.20
C ASN A 161 10.72 -2.10 7.61
N SER A 162 9.41 -2.03 7.85
CA SER A 162 8.83 -1.76 9.17
C SER A 162 9.12 -2.89 10.17
N LYS A 163 9.20 -4.15 9.69
CA LYS A 163 9.53 -5.33 10.50
C LYS A 163 10.99 -5.39 10.96
N LYS A 164 11.87 -4.65 10.29
CA LYS A 164 13.31 -4.56 10.63
C LYS A 164 14.04 -5.93 10.65
N ILE A 165 13.57 -6.91 9.88
CA ILE A 165 14.23 -8.23 9.72
C ILE A 165 15.59 -8.05 9.04
N ILE A 166 15.56 -7.52 7.80
CA ILE A 166 16.70 -6.99 7.06
C ILE A 166 16.21 -5.68 6.41
N ARG A 167 16.77 -4.55 6.86
CA ARG A 167 16.35 -3.22 6.39
C ARG A 167 17.09 -2.83 5.11
N HIS A 168 16.33 -2.58 4.05
CA HIS A 168 16.84 -2.08 2.78
C HIS A 168 16.86 -0.55 2.78
N LYS A 169 17.91 0.07 2.21
CA LYS A 169 18.03 1.53 2.12
C LYS A 169 17.07 2.14 1.10
N GLU A 170 16.83 1.43 0.01
CA GLU A 170 16.00 1.85 -1.11
C GLU A 170 15.34 0.64 -1.78
N LEU A 171 14.26 0.88 -2.50
CA LEU A 171 13.57 -0.14 -3.30
C LEU A 171 14.32 -0.33 -4.62
N SER A 172 15.13 -1.38 -4.71
CA SER A 172 15.89 -1.69 -5.93
C SER A 172 15.00 -2.29 -7.03
N GLU A 173 15.44 -2.21 -8.28
CA GLU A 173 14.75 -2.84 -9.41
C GLU A 173 14.65 -4.37 -9.28
N GLU A 174 15.61 -5.00 -8.62
CA GLU A 174 15.54 -6.44 -8.31
C GLU A 174 14.41 -6.75 -7.32
N MET A 175 14.28 -5.94 -6.26
CA MET A 175 13.17 -6.05 -5.31
C MET A 175 11.83 -5.84 -6.00
N LYS A 176 11.69 -4.81 -6.83
CA LYS A 176 10.46 -4.57 -7.60
C LYS A 176 10.11 -5.77 -8.48
N LYS A 177 11.09 -6.35 -9.18
CA LYS A 177 10.86 -7.55 -9.99
C LYS A 177 10.39 -8.74 -9.14
N ALA A 178 10.97 -8.94 -7.95
CA ALA A 178 10.55 -9.99 -7.04
C ALA A 178 9.11 -9.77 -6.54
N ILE A 179 8.76 -8.53 -6.14
CA ILE A 179 7.42 -8.17 -5.70
C ILE A 179 6.40 -8.36 -6.82
N ASN A 180 6.69 -7.83 -8.01
CA ASN A 180 5.83 -7.99 -9.18
C ASN A 180 5.63 -9.45 -9.59
N LYS A 181 6.60 -10.33 -9.31
CA LYS A 181 6.48 -11.76 -9.54
C LYS A 181 5.59 -12.42 -8.48
N ALA A 182 5.69 -12.00 -7.23
CA ALA A 182 4.83 -12.47 -6.14
C ALA A 182 3.37 -12.03 -6.34
N LEU A 183 3.14 -10.78 -6.73
CA LEU A 183 1.82 -10.20 -7.01
C LEU A 183 1.06 -10.88 -8.16
N LYS A 184 1.74 -11.68 -8.99
CA LYS A 184 1.09 -12.53 -10.01
C LYS A 184 0.42 -13.77 -9.41
N LYS A 185 0.78 -14.15 -8.18
CA LYS A 185 0.35 -15.40 -7.53
C LYS A 185 -0.41 -15.16 -6.23
N TYR A 186 -0.07 -14.09 -5.54
CA TYR A 186 -0.63 -13.71 -4.24
C TYR A 186 -1.11 -12.27 -4.33
N SER A 187 -2.19 -11.95 -3.64
CA SER A 187 -2.63 -10.58 -3.40
C SER A 187 -1.64 -9.82 -2.50
N GLU A 188 -1.72 -8.49 -2.51
CA GLU A 188 -0.93 -7.64 -1.61
C GLU A 188 -1.13 -8.05 -0.14
N ASP A 189 -2.39 -8.27 0.28
CA ASP A 189 -2.77 -8.64 1.64
C ASP A 189 -2.18 -10.00 2.06
N GLU A 190 -2.22 -11.00 1.18
CA GLU A 190 -1.62 -12.32 1.44
C GLU A 190 -0.09 -12.21 1.63
N ILE A 191 0.57 -11.38 0.84
CA ILE A 191 2.02 -11.15 0.98
C ILE A 191 2.31 -10.44 2.31
N ILE A 192 1.52 -9.42 2.67
CA ILE A 192 1.64 -8.69 3.94
C ILE A 192 1.40 -9.61 5.14
N GLN A 193 0.38 -10.47 5.07
CA GLN A 193 0.07 -11.46 6.09
C GLN A 193 1.21 -12.47 6.25
N ALA A 194 1.76 -12.97 5.15
CA ALA A 194 2.89 -13.89 5.19
C ALA A 194 4.14 -13.23 5.81
N ILE A 195 4.38 -11.94 5.52
CA ILE A 195 5.46 -11.16 6.15
C ILE A 195 5.23 -11.01 7.66
N ASN A 196 3.98 -10.78 8.11
CA ASN A 196 3.65 -10.69 9.53
C ASN A 196 3.94 -12.02 10.25
N THR A 197 3.44 -13.14 9.72
CA THR A 197 3.71 -14.47 10.26
C THR A 197 5.21 -14.74 10.34
N TYR A 198 5.95 -14.38 9.30
CA TYR A 198 7.40 -14.57 9.26
C TYR A 198 8.13 -13.75 10.34
N ASP A 199 7.75 -12.49 10.54
CA ASP A 199 8.28 -11.61 11.59
C ASP A 199 7.96 -12.13 13.00
N GLU A 200 6.74 -12.62 13.23
CA GLU A 200 6.31 -13.21 14.50
C GLU A 200 7.14 -14.46 14.82
N ILE A 201 7.28 -15.37 13.86
CA ILE A 201 8.08 -16.58 14.01
C ILE A 201 9.53 -16.24 14.36
N LEU A 202 10.15 -15.30 13.66
CA LEU A 202 11.54 -14.89 13.91
C LEU A 202 11.76 -14.24 15.28
N LYS A 203 10.71 -13.70 15.90
CA LYS A 203 10.76 -13.11 17.25
C LYS A 203 10.46 -14.11 18.36
N SER A 204 9.96 -15.29 17.99
CA SER A 204 9.62 -16.36 18.92
C SER A 204 10.78 -17.34 19.12
N ASP A 205 10.65 -18.22 20.11
CA ASP A 205 11.57 -19.35 20.34
C ASP A 205 11.26 -20.57 19.46
N PHE A 206 10.43 -20.40 18.43
CA PHE A 206 10.14 -21.45 17.47
C PHE A 206 11.42 -21.86 16.71
N PHE A 207 11.47 -23.13 16.27
CA PHE A 207 12.68 -23.71 15.70
C PHE A 207 13.22 -22.98 14.45
N PHE A 208 12.35 -22.22 13.77
CA PHE A 208 12.73 -21.44 12.60
C PHE A 208 13.29 -20.07 13.00
N ASN A 209 14.59 -19.86 12.77
CA ASN A 209 15.29 -18.61 13.15
C ASN A 209 16.09 -17.96 11.99
N TYR A 210 15.96 -18.48 10.77
CA TYR A 210 16.80 -18.03 9.65
C TYR A 210 16.22 -16.77 8.98
N LYS A 211 17.04 -15.73 8.87
CA LYS A 211 16.64 -14.43 8.29
C LYS A 211 16.87 -14.38 6.78
N TRP A 212 15.82 -14.08 6.04
CA TRP A 212 15.83 -13.84 4.60
C TRP A 212 15.80 -12.36 4.30
N SER A 213 16.38 -11.99 3.15
CA SER A 213 16.11 -10.69 2.53
C SER A 213 14.69 -10.67 1.94
N LEU A 214 14.19 -9.49 1.58
CA LEU A 214 12.89 -9.37 0.91
C LEU A 214 12.87 -10.15 -0.41
N THR A 215 13.94 -10.06 -1.20
CA THR A 215 14.06 -10.80 -2.48
C THR A 215 14.11 -12.31 -2.25
N ASP A 216 14.83 -12.79 -1.23
CA ASP A 216 14.86 -14.20 -0.84
C ASP A 216 13.47 -14.70 -0.43
N PHE A 217 12.80 -13.97 0.46
CA PHE A 217 11.48 -14.32 0.96
C PHE A 217 10.46 -14.43 -0.17
N LEU A 218 10.50 -13.51 -1.14
CA LEU A 218 9.55 -13.49 -2.26
C LEU A 218 9.88 -14.52 -3.35
N ASN A 219 11.14 -14.85 -3.59
CA ASN A 219 11.54 -15.71 -4.71
C ASN A 219 11.69 -17.19 -4.35
N ARG A 220 11.93 -17.53 -3.07
CA ARG A 220 12.12 -18.92 -2.64
C ARG A 220 10.85 -19.74 -2.86
N LYS A 221 11.02 -21.01 -3.26
CA LYS A 221 9.91 -21.95 -3.52
C LYS A 221 8.98 -22.10 -2.31
N ASN A 222 9.56 -22.08 -1.12
CA ASN A 222 8.88 -22.20 0.18
C ASN A 222 8.93 -20.86 0.95
N GLY A 223 9.10 -19.75 0.23
CA GLY A 223 9.14 -18.41 0.77
C GLY A 223 7.77 -18.01 1.31
N ILE A 224 7.03 -17.23 0.53
CA ILE A 224 5.67 -16.78 0.84
C ILE A 224 4.74 -17.95 1.23
N SER A 225 4.72 -19.02 0.42
CA SER A 225 3.74 -20.13 0.52
C SER A 225 3.71 -20.89 1.84
N THR A 226 4.77 -20.85 2.65
CA THR A 226 4.80 -21.57 3.94
C THR A 226 4.37 -20.69 5.11
N PHE A 227 4.29 -19.37 4.92
CA PHE A 227 3.91 -18.40 5.94
C PHE A 227 2.52 -17.79 5.72
N THR A 228 1.86 -18.11 4.61
CA THR A 228 0.43 -17.85 4.39
C THR A 228 -0.43 -18.65 5.38
N GLU A 229 -1.73 -18.35 5.46
CA GLU A 229 -2.67 -19.04 6.38
C GLU A 229 -2.67 -20.57 6.23
N GLU A 230 -2.62 -21.07 4.98
CA GLU A 230 -2.55 -22.51 4.69
C GLU A 230 -1.11 -23.07 4.73
N GLY A 231 -0.14 -22.24 5.11
CA GLY A 231 1.28 -22.56 5.07
C GLY A 231 1.73 -23.48 6.20
N SER A 232 2.66 -24.39 5.90
CA SER A 232 3.17 -25.35 6.89
C SER A 232 3.88 -24.70 8.07
N ASN A 233 4.64 -23.62 7.86
CA ASN A 233 5.30 -22.92 8.96
C ASN A 233 4.30 -22.18 9.85
N LYS A 234 3.24 -21.59 9.26
CA LYS A 234 2.14 -20.99 10.00
C LYS A 234 1.44 -22.02 10.90
N ALA A 235 0.98 -23.13 10.32
CA ALA A 235 0.29 -24.18 11.05
C ALA A 235 1.13 -24.78 12.19
N ASN A 236 2.42 -25.02 11.93
CA ASN A 236 3.33 -25.53 12.94
C ASN A 236 3.59 -24.52 14.07
N TYR A 237 3.73 -23.24 13.72
CA TYR A 237 3.90 -22.17 14.69
C TYR A 237 2.66 -22.00 15.57
N ASP A 238 1.46 -21.97 14.99
CA ASP A 238 0.21 -21.84 15.73
C ASP A 238 0.00 -23.00 16.70
N THR A 239 0.35 -24.23 16.27
CA THR A 239 0.33 -25.42 17.14
C THR A 239 1.34 -25.30 18.29
N TRP A 240 2.56 -24.84 18.02
CA TRP A 240 3.58 -24.65 19.04
C TRP A 240 3.19 -23.55 20.03
N ASN A 241 2.73 -22.40 19.54
CA ASN A 241 2.35 -21.25 20.34
C ASN A 241 1.16 -21.60 21.26
N SER A 242 0.19 -22.36 20.74
CA SER A 242 -0.94 -22.86 21.55
C SER A 242 -0.47 -23.75 22.72
N LYS A 243 0.51 -24.63 22.48
CA LYS A 243 1.09 -25.48 23.54
C LYS A 243 1.83 -24.66 24.61
N GLN A 244 2.55 -23.61 24.20
CA GLN A 244 3.22 -22.72 25.17
C GLN A 244 2.21 -22.01 26.07
N ASN A 245 1.12 -21.50 25.49
CA ASN A 245 0.07 -20.83 26.26
C ASN A 245 -0.64 -21.75 27.25
N ILE A 246 -0.87 -23.02 26.89
CA ILE A 246 -1.44 -24.03 27.79
C ILE A 246 -0.48 -24.30 28.97
N ASN A 247 0.80 -24.51 28.69
CA ASN A 247 1.80 -24.79 29.74
C ASN A 247 1.98 -23.63 30.72
N VAL A 248 1.91 -22.37 30.24
CA VAL A 248 1.96 -21.18 31.11
C VAL A 248 0.73 -21.11 32.01
N SER A 249 -0.45 -21.47 31.50
CA SER A 249 -1.67 -21.50 32.30
C SER A 249 -1.62 -22.58 33.38
N GLU A 250 -1.18 -23.81 33.06
CA GLU A 250 -1.07 -24.90 34.03
C GLU A 250 0.00 -24.66 35.11
N SER A 251 1.12 -24.02 34.75
CA SER A 251 2.17 -23.67 35.71
C SER A 251 1.69 -22.61 36.73
N SER A 252 0.80 -21.71 36.30
CA SER A 252 0.20 -20.69 37.18
C SER A 252 -0.76 -21.28 38.22
N TYR A 253 -1.28 -22.49 38.01
CA TYR A 253 -2.16 -23.20 38.96
C TYR A 253 -1.43 -24.16 39.90
N ARG A 254 -0.11 -24.35 39.74
CA ARG A 254 0.70 -25.25 40.60
C ARG A 254 1.47 -24.55 41.71
N ILE A 255 1.27 -23.24 41.89
CA ILE A 255 1.81 -22.47 43.02
C ILE A 255 0.72 -22.32 44.08
N PHE A 256 0.35 -23.42 44.74
CA PHE A 256 -0.38 -23.44 46.02
C PHE A 256 0.01 -24.70 46.79
#